data_AF-A0A365H2A9-F1
#
_entry.id   AF-A0A365H2A9-F1
#
_cell.length_a   1.000
_cell.length_b   1.000
_cell.length_c   1.000
_cell.angle_alpha   90.00
_cell.angle_beta   90.00
_cell.angle_gamma   90.00
#
_symmetry.space_group_name_H-M   'P 1'
#
loop_
_entity.id
_entity.type
_entity.pdbx_description
1 polymer ?
#
loop_
_entity_poly.entity_id
_entity_poly.type
_entity_poly.pdbx_seq_one_letter_code
_entity_poly.pdbx_strand_id
1 'polypeptide(L)'
;MTYDLVALTAKAPNIRAAIDAMAHASPALRVRGAGSGAVIQLCDDEGRPLLNIEAAQRVDVEGEVERLLGPGAADGLTVPYWWVEVRASGDGDRPAALAHRFADDLVRRLGGRVWSARPAPADPGPGPGEGGR
;
A
#
# COMPACT_ATOMS: atom_id res chain seq x y z
N MET A 1 6.60 -8.97 13.03
CA MET A 1 7.38 -7.78 12.59
C MET A 1 6.51 -6.94 11.68
N THR A 2 6.76 -5.64 11.52
CA THR A 2 6.05 -4.80 10.54
C THR A 2 6.91 -4.61 9.29
N TYR A 3 6.27 -4.59 8.13
CA TYR A 3 6.90 -4.30 6.85
C TYR A 3 6.23 -3.06 6.27
N ASP A 4 7.00 -1.98 6.14
CA ASP A 4 6.50 -0.68 5.73
C ASP A 4 6.87 -0.39 4.27
N LEU A 5 5.90 0.19 3.57
CA LEU A 5 5.95 0.50 2.16
C LEU A 5 5.27 1.87 1.95
N VAL A 6 5.80 2.63 1.00
CA VAL A 6 5.24 3.92 0.59
C VAL A 6 4.92 3.88 -0.89
N ALA A 7 3.66 4.10 -1.25
CA ALA A 7 3.25 4.35 -2.62
C ALA A 7 3.23 5.87 -2.87
N LEU A 8 4.14 6.33 -3.72
CA LEU A 8 4.17 7.70 -4.22
C LEU A 8 3.38 7.75 -5.53
N THR A 9 2.27 8.47 -5.55
CA THR A 9 1.35 8.49 -6.68
C THR A 9 1.32 9.87 -7.33
N ALA A 10 1.45 9.93 -8.66
CA ALA A 10 1.50 11.19 -9.41
C ALA A 10 0.14 11.92 -9.44
N LYS A 11 -0.95 11.21 -9.11
CA LYS A 11 -2.32 11.73 -9.06
C LYS A 11 -2.93 11.41 -7.70
N ALA A 12 -3.82 12.29 -7.23
CA ALA A 12 -4.56 12.07 -5.99
C ALA A 12 -5.32 10.74 -6.03
N PRO A 13 -5.11 9.83 -5.07
CA PRO A 13 -5.91 8.62 -4.97
C PRO A 13 -7.39 8.95 -4.78
N ASN A 14 -8.23 8.48 -5.71
CA ASN A 14 -9.67 8.51 -5.55
C ASN A 14 -10.17 7.16 -5.00
N ILE A 15 -11.40 7.15 -4.47
CA ILE A 15 -12.01 5.97 -3.85
C ILE A 15 -11.99 4.77 -4.80
N ARG A 16 -12.25 4.99 -6.09
CA ARG A 16 -12.28 3.90 -7.08
C ARG A 16 -10.91 3.26 -7.27
N ALA A 17 -9.86 4.06 -7.43
CA ALA A 17 -8.49 3.57 -7.56
C ALA A 17 -8.04 2.82 -6.31
N ALA A 18 -8.39 3.32 -5.12
CA ALA A 18 -8.11 2.64 -3.86
C ALA A 18 -8.83 1.28 -3.77
N ILE A 19 -10.13 1.23 -4.05
CA ILE A 19 -10.92 -0.03 -4.02
C ILE A 19 -10.39 -1.04 -5.03
N ASP A 20 -10.13 -0.60 -6.27
CA ASP A 20 -9.63 -1.51 -7.28
C ASP A 20 -8.24 -2.08 -6.91
N ALA A 21 -7.36 -1.26 -6.30
CA ALA A 21 -6.06 -1.72 -5.80
C ALA A 21 -6.18 -2.68 -4.62
N MET A 22 -7.14 -2.44 -3.70
CA MET A 22 -7.43 -3.37 -2.60
C MET A 22 -7.94 -4.72 -3.13
N ALA A 23 -8.88 -4.69 -4.09
CA ALA A 23 -9.40 -5.89 -4.73
C ALA A 23 -8.33 -6.64 -5.53
N HIS A 24 -7.40 -5.92 -6.15
CA HIS A 24 -6.24 -6.52 -6.82
C HIS A 24 -5.28 -7.19 -5.82
N ALA A 25 -5.09 -6.60 -4.64
CA ALA A 25 -4.23 -7.17 -3.60
C ALA A 25 -4.75 -8.52 -3.11
N SER A 26 -6.05 -8.59 -2.81
CA SER A 26 -6.82 -9.83 -2.66
C SER A 26 -8.31 -9.49 -2.51
N PRO A 27 -9.20 -10.10 -3.32
CA PRO A 27 -10.64 -9.87 -3.21
C PRO A 27 -11.27 -10.56 -1.98
N ALA A 28 -10.54 -11.46 -1.32
CA ALA A 28 -11.02 -12.19 -0.14
C ALA A 28 -10.87 -11.39 1.16
N LEU A 29 -10.04 -10.35 1.18
CA LEU A 29 -9.79 -9.56 2.39
C LEU A 29 -10.97 -8.63 2.70
N ARG A 30 -11.26 -8.52 3.99
CA ARG A 30 -12.32 -7.64 4.49
C ARG A 30 -11.78 -6.23 4.69
N VAL A 31 -12.55 -5.22 4.30
CA VAL A 31 -12.19 -3.80 4.45
C VAL A 31 -12.80 -3.25 5.72
N ARG A 32 -12.00 -2.60 6.58
CA ARG A 32 -12.46 -1.91 7.79
C ARG A 32 -11.85 -0.50 7.89
N GLY A 33 -12.65 0.49 8.23
CA GLY A 33 -12.14 1.82 8.62
C GLY A 33 -11.64 1.83 10.07
N ALA A 34 -10.53 2.51 10.33
CA ALA A 34 -9.94 2.69 11.65
C ALA A 34 -9.40 4.13 11.82
N GLY A 35 -8.95 4.47 13.04
CA GLY A 35 -8.30 5.77 13.31
C GLY A 35 -9.17 6.97 12.93
N SER A 36 -10.47 6.94 13.25
CA SER A 36 -11.43 8.00 12.89
C SER A 36 -11.49 8.31 11.39
N GLY A 37 -11.23 7.33 10.53
CA GLY A 37 -11.26 7.46 9.07
C GLY A 37 -9.92 7.80 8.43
N ALA A 38 -8.85 7.95 9.22
CA ALA A 38 -7.50 8.18 8.70
C ALA A 38 -6.81 6.90 8.21
N VAL A 39 -7.34 5.73 8.55
CA VAL A 39 -6.75 4.43 8.21
C VAL A 39 -7.80 3.49 7.62
N ILE A 40 -7.46 2.82 6.53
CA ILE A 40 -8.18 1.68 5.99
C ILE A 40 -7.39 0.41 6.32
N GLN A 41 -8.06 -0.61 6.82
CA GLN A 41 -7.47 -1.90 7.16
C GLN A 41 -7.98 -2.99 6.22
N LEU A 42 -7.07 -3.81 5.71
CA LEU A 42 -7.40 -5.07 5.06
C LEU A 42 -7.18 -6.21 6.06
N CYS A 43 -8.25 -6.92 6.36
CA CYS A 43 -8.30 -7.95 7.39
C CYS A 43 -8.55 -9.34 6.79
N ASP A 44 -8.05 -10.37 7.47
CA ASP A 44 -8.41 -11.75 7.17
C ASP A 44 -9.82 -12.12 7.64
N ASP A 45 -10.19 -13.39 7.45
CA ASP A 45 -11.50 -13.93 7.80
C ASP A 45 -11.75 -14.00 9.31
N GLU A 46 -10.71 -13.95 10.13
CA GLU A 46 -10.81 -13.83 11.58
C GLU A 46 -10.87 -12.37 12.04
N GLY A 47 -10.80 -11.40 11.12
CA GLY A 47 -10.83 -9.97 11.41
C GLY A 47 -9.50 -9.39 11.90
N ARG A 48 -8.40 -10.14 11.76
CA ARG A 48 -7.05 -9.67 12.09
C ARG A 48 -6.54 -8.77 10.96
N PRO A 49 -6.04 -7.56 11.26
CA PRO A 49 -5.54 -6.64 10.24
C PRO A 49 -4.21 -7.15 9.68
N LEU A 50 -4.16 -7.36 8.37
CA LEU A 50 -2.93 -7.71 7.64
C LEU A 50 -2.25 -6.46 7.07
N LEU A 51 -3.03 -5.48 6.60
CA LEU A 51 -2.54 -4.21 6.09
C LEU A 51 -3.24 -3.04 6.79
N ASN A 52 -2.49 -1.99 7.07
CA ASN A 52 -3.00 -0.66 7.38
C ASN A 52 -2.57 0.28 6.26
N ILE A 53 -3.53 0.96 5.65
CA ILE A 53 -3.32 1.93 4.57
C ILE A 53 -3.72 3.29 5.13
N GLU A 54 -2.75 4.19 5.25
CA GLU A 54 -3.00 5.54 5.74
C GLU A 54 -3.59 6.43 4.64
N ALA A 55 -4.35 7.44 5.04
CA ALA A 55 -4.90 8.43 4.13
C ALA A 55 -3.79 9.10 3.30
N ALA A 56 -4.07 9.33 2.02
CA ALA A 56 -3.10 9.94 1.11
C ALA A 56 -2.74 11.37 1.57
N GLN A 57 -1.44 11.63 1.72
CA GLN A 57 -0.91 12.94 2.07
C GLN A 57 -0.32 13.62 0.84
N ARG A 58 -0.71 14.87 0.60
CA ARG A 58 -0.18 15.66 -0.52
C ARG A 58 1.23 16.15 -0.18
N VAL A 59 2.17 15.91 -1.08
CA VAL A 59 3.54 16.41 -0.99
C VAL A 59 3.70 17.57 -1.96
N ASP A 60 4.00 18.75 -1.41
CA ASP A 60 4.14 20.00 -2.16
C ASP A 60 5.59 20.50 -2.25
N VAL A 61 6.49 19.91 -1.47
CA VAL A 61 7.87 20.38 -1.32
C VAL A 61 8.82 19.42 -2.03
N GLU A 62 9.56 19.93 -3.00
CA GLU A 62 10.63 19.17 -3.67
C GLU A 62 11.69 18.72 -2.64
N GLY A 63 12.15 17.47 -2.75
CA GLY A 63 13.19 16.90 -1.88
C GLY A 63 12.72 16.40 -0.51
N GLU A 64 11.47 16.65 -0.10
CA GLU A 64 10.98 16.22 1.22
C GLU A 64 10.95 14.69 1.35
N VAL A 65 10.57 13.99 0.28
CA VAL A 65 10.57 12.53 0.27
C VAL A 65 11.99 11.97 0.26
N GLU A 66 12.90 12.52 -0.52
CA GLU A 66 14.30 12.09 -0.54
C GLU A 66 14.97 12.26 0.83
N ARG A 67 14.61 13.32 1.56
CA ARG A 67 15.09 13.55 2.93
C ARG A 67 14.62 12.46 3.90
N LEU A 68 13.41 11.93 3.71
CA LEU A 68 12.80 10.92 4.58
C LEU A 68 13.16 9.47 4.20
N LEU A 69 13.12 9.17 2.90
CA LEU A 69 13.22 7.80 2.36
C LEU A 69 14.58 7.51 1.69
N GLY A 70 15.42 8.54 1.54
CA GLY A 70 16.73 8.46 0.93
C GLY A 70 16.77 8.91 -0.53
N PRO A 71 17.99 9.05 -1.09
CA PRO A 71 18.18 9.54 -2.45
C PRO A 71 17.44 8.70 -3.49
N GLY A 72 16.82 9.39 -4.44
CA GLY A 72 16.12 8.76 -5.55
C GLY A 72 14.81 8.07 -5.18
N ALA A 73 14.27 8.31 -3.98
CA ALA A 73 12.98 7.75 -3.59
C ALA A 73 11.79 8.31 -4.40
N ALA A 74 11.88 9.56 -4.89
CA ALA A 74 10.84 10.17 -5.74
C ALA A 74 11.32 10.47 -7.18
N ASP A 75 12.37 9.80 -7.69
CA ASP A 75 12.82 10.03 -9.08
C ASP A 75 11.67 9.85 -10.08
N GLY A 76 11.59 10.77 -11.04
CA GLY A 76 10.57 10.77 -12.08
C GLY A 76 9.24 11.39 -11.65
N LEU A 77 9.11 11.87 -10.41
CA LEU A 77 7.95 12.62 -9.94
C LEU A 77 8.20 14.14 -9.95
N THR A 78 7.14 14.90 -10.16
CA THR A 78 7.12 16.36 -10.02
C THR A 78 6.02 16.72 -9.04
N VAL A 79 6.30 17.64 -8.11
CA VAL A 79 5.29 18.09 -7.16
C VAL A 79 4.12 18.82 -7.87
N PRO A 80 2.87 18.69 -7.40
CA PRO A 80 2.47 17.86 -6.27
C PRO A 80 2.29 16.38 -6.65
N TYR A 81 2.69 15.50 -5.75
CA TYR A 81 2.34 14.07 -5.77
C TYR A 81 1.83 13.66 -4.39
N TRP A 82 1.43 12.40 -4.24
CA TRP A 82 0.73 11.91 -3.05
C TRP A 82 1.44 10.73 -2.42
N TRP A 83 1.67 10.82 -1.11
CA TRP A 83 2.22 9.79 -0.25
C TRP A 83 1.10 8.93 0.32
N VAL A 84 1.18 7.61 0.13
CA VAL A 84 0.31 6.63 0.77
C VAL A 84 1.18 5.64 1.52
N GLU A 85 1.09 5.65 2.84
CA GLU A 85 1.81 4.69 3.68
C GLU A 85 1.00 3.40 3.82
N VAL A 86 1.68 2.27 3.64
CA VAL A 86 1.12 0.93 3.73
C VAL A 86 1.96 0.14 4.71
N ARG A 87 1.38 -0.24 5.84
CA ARG A 87 2.03 -1.03 6.88
C ARG A 87 1.45 -2.43 6.89
N ALA A 88 2.29 -3.41 6.61
CA ALA A 88 1.94 -4.81 6.72
C ALA A 88 2.29 -5.36 8.10
N SER A 89 1.33 -6.05 8.71
CA SER A 89 1.45 -6.64 10.03
C SER A 89 1.15 -8.13 9.98
N GLY A 90 2.01 -8.93 10.59
CA GLY A 90 1.83 -10.38 10.69
C GLY A 90 3.15 -11.13 10.56
N ASP A 91 3.05 -12.46 10.60
CA ASP A 91 4.19 -13.35 10.44
C ASP A 91 4.27 -13.89 9.01
N GLY A 92 5.49 -14.18 8.56
CA GLY A 92 5.77 -14.66 7.21
C GLY A 92 5.70 -13.59 6.12
N ASP A 93 5.78 -14.03 4.87
CA ASP A 93 5.91 -13.14 3.71
C ASP A 93 4.56 -12.64 3.14
N ARG A 94 3.45 -13.28 3.50
CA ARG A 94 2.12 -12.96 2.93
C ARG A 94 1.70 -11.51 3.15
N PRO A 95 1.78 -10.91 4.36
CA PRO A 95 1.39 -9.51 4.55
C PRO A 95 2.21 -8.56 3.67
N ALA A 96 3.52 -8.78 3.57
CA ALA A 96 4.40 -7.96 2.73
C ALA A 96 4.09 -8.14 1.24
N ALA A 97 3.80 -9.36 0.77
CA ALA A 97 3.38 -9.60 -0.61
C ALA A 97 2.05 -8.89 -0.94
N LEU A 98 1.08 -8.91 -0.02
CA LEU A 98 -0.17 -8.17 -0.17
C LEU A 98 0.04 -6.65 -0.25
N ALA A 99 0.94 -6.11 0.57
CA ALA A 99 1.28 -4.69 0.54
C ALA A 99 1.85 -4.26 -0.83
N HIS A 100 2.76 -5.07 -1.39
CA HIS A 100 3.29 -4.84 -2.73
C HIS A 100 2.21 -4.92 -3.80
N ARG A 101 1.36 -5.97 -3.79
CA ARG A 101 0.26 -6.08 -4.77
C ARG A 101 -0.65 -4.85 -4.75
N PHE A 102 -1.02 -4.38 -3.56
CA PHE A 102 -1.84 -3.17 -3.39
C PHE A 102 -1.12 -1.93 -3.97
N ALA A 103 0.11 -1.69 -3.52
CA ALA A 103 0.83 -0.47 -3.85
C ALA A 103 1.25 -0.40 -5.32
N ASP A 104 1.71 -1.52 -5.88
CA ASP A 104 2.04 -1.63 -7.30
C ASP A 104 0.80 -1.37 -8.16
N ASP A 105 -0.37 -1.92 -7.82
CA ASP A 105 -1.59 -1.66 -8.58
C ASP A 105 -2.04 -0.20 -8.47
N LEU A 106 -1.95 0.38 -7.28
CA LEU A 106 -2.26 1.79 -7.06
C LEU A 106 -1.36 2.70 -7.90
N VAL A 107 -0.04 2.45 -7.89
CA VAL A 107 0.94 3.18 -8.70
C VAL A 107 0.73 2.95 -10.19
N ARG A 108 0.45 1.72 -10.63
CA ARG A 108 0.14 1.44 -12.05
C ARG A 108 -1.04 2.27 -12.55
N ARG A 109 -2.06 2.50 -11.70
CA ARG A 109 -3.25 3.29 -12.06
C ARG A 109 -3.02 4.79 -12.05
N LEU A 110 -2.27 5.27 -11.06
CA LEU A 110 -2.14 6.70 -10.78
C LEU A 110 -0.82 7.30 -11.29
N GLY A 111 0.10 6.46 -11.78
CA GLY A 111 1.48 6.81 -12.04
C GLY A 111 2.28 6.98 -10.74
N GLY A 112 3.60 6.98 -10.86
CA GLY A 112 4.53 7.15 -9.75
C GLY A 112 5.32 5.90 -9.45
N ARG A 113 5.58 5.62 -8.17
CA ARG A 113 6.50 4.55 -7.76
C ARG A 113 6.27 4.08 -6.34
N VAL A 114 6.71 2.85 -6.10
CA VAL A 114 6.75 2.24 -4.77
C VAL A 114 8.15 2.38 -4.19
N TRP A 115 8.21 2.76 -2.92
CA TRP A 115 9.41 2.63 -2.08
C TRP A 115 9.11 1.62 -0.98
N SER A 116 10.09 0.80 -0.62
CA SER A 116 9.97 -0.16 0.48
C SER A 116 11.30 -0.32 1.21
N ALA A 117 11.25 -0.48 2.54
CA ALA A 117 12.46 -0.57 3.36
C ALA A 117 13.31 -1.84 3.09
N ARG A 118 12.69 -2.89 2.54
CA ARG A 118 13.32 -4.16 2.15
C ARG A 118 12.77 -4.58 0.78
N PRO A 119 13.46 -5.40 -0.03
CA PRO A 119 12.89 -5.93 -1.28
C PRO A 119 11.56 -6.65 -1.06
N ALA A 120 10.71 -6.66 -2.09
CA ALA A 120 9.49 -7.46 -2.11
C ALA A 120 9.83 -8.93 -1.89
N PRO A 121 9.10 -9.65 -1.00
CA PRO A 121 9.24 -11.10 -0.93
C PRO A 121 8.73 -11.75 -2.21
N ALA A 122 9.14 -12.99 -2.46
CA ALA A 122 8.53 -13.79 -3.53
C ALA A 122 7.03 -13.94 -3.24
N ASP A 123 6.19 -13.82 -4.28
CA ASP A 123 4.74 -13.96 -4.12
C ASP A 123 4.42 -15.40 -3.68
N PRO A 124 3.89 -15.62 -2.46
CA PRO A 124 3.55 -16.95 -1.99
C PRO A 124 2.28 -17.53 -2.66
N GLY A 125 1.62 -16.78 -3.55
CA GLY A 125 0.35 -17.14 -4.16
C GLY A 125 -0.85 -16.83 -3.24
N PRO A 126 -2.07 -17.26 -3.63
CA PRO A 126 -3.25 -17.11 -2.79
C PRO A 126 -3.12 -17.91 -1.49
N GLY A 127 -3.48 -17.28 -0.38
CA GLY A 127 -3.45 -17.91 0.94
C GLY A 127 -4.53 -18.97 1.12
N PRO A 128 -4.36 -19.92 2.07
CA PRO A 128 -5.45 -20.83 2.44
C PRO A 128 -6.66 -20.02 2.90
N GLY A 129 -7.78 -20.17 2.20
CA GLY A 129 -9.02 -19.38 2.39
C GLY A 129 -9.48 -18.59 1.16
N GLU A 130 -8.57 -18.27 0.24
CA GLU A 130 -8.88 -17.43 -0.94
C GLU A 130 -9.40 -18.23 -2.16
N GLY A 131 -9.55 -19.56 -2.02
CA GLY A 131 -10.02 -20.49 -3.06
C GLY A 131 -11.47 -20.98 -2.92
N GLY A 132 -12.25 -20.43 -1.99
CA GLY A 132 -13.66 -20.78 -1.80
C GLY A 132 -14.59 -19.99 -2.72
N ARG A 133 -15.35 -20.69 -3.56
CA ARG A 133 -16.41 -20.15 -4.42
C ARG A 133 -17.61 -19.65 -3.62
#